data_AF-A0A4R3SD64-F1
#
_entry.id   AF-A0A4R3SD64-F1
#
_cell.length_a   1.000
_cell.length_b   1.000
_cell.length_c   1.000
_cell.angle_alpha   90.00
_cell.angle_beta   90.00
_cell.angle_gamma   90.00
#
_symmetry.space_group_name_H-M   'P 1'
#
loop_
_entity.id
_entity.type
_entity.pdbx_description
1 polymer ?
#
loop_
_entity_poly.entity_id
_entity_poly.type
_entity_poly.pdbx_seq_one_letter_code
_entity_poly.pdbx_strand_id
1 'polypeptide(L)'
;MSMTADHHQQTEVTLDTRTIEVIAEIEAQVVADTAPARVRISWAQPDTGLWVANYGGYYGGTVDRQGTHFFVADTFGEYVGDFRSLDEAKGRLAERLHVLLPDVIRQAV
;
A
#
# COMPACT_ATOMS: atom_id res chain seq x y z
N MET A 1 27.99 2.74 -59.94
CA MET A 1 27.07 3.27 -58.90
C MET A 1 25.85 2.35 -58.90
N SER A 2 25.89 1.26 -58.13
CA SER A 2 24.84 0.22 -58.12
C SER A 2 23.99 0.32 -56.85
N MET A 3 22.69 0.11 -57.04
CA MET A 3 21.63 0.13 -56.05
C MET A 3 21.75 -1.01 -55.03
N THR A 4 21.40 -0.72 -53.79
CA THR A 4 20.48 -1.51 -52.95
C THR A 4 20.08 -0.62 -51.78
N ALA A 5 19.00 0.15 -51.94
CA ALA A 5 18.25 0.65 -50.79
C ALA A 5 17.40 -0.54 -50.34
N ASP A 6 17.83 -1.21 -49.26
CA ASP A 6 17.01 -2.17 -48.55
C ASP A 6 15.69 -1.48 -48.18
N HIS A 7 14.65 -1.81 -48.93
CA HIS A 7 13.28 -1.44 -48.60
C HIS A 7 12.94 -2.24 -47.34
N HIS A 8 13.15 -1.63 -46.17
CA HIS A 8 12.40 -2.01 -44.98
C HIS A 8 10.93 -1.82 -45.32
N GLN A 9 10.29 -2.92 -45.73
CA GLN A 9 8.88 -2.99 -45.97
C GLN A 9 8.20 -2.77 -44.61
N GLN A 10 7.92 -1.50 -44.29
CA GLN A 10 7.05 -1.14 -43.20
C GLN A 10 5.68 -1.72 -43.53
N THR A 11 5.38 -2.88 -42.95
CA THR A 11 4.03 -3.44 -42.94
C THR A 11 3.12 -2.38 -42.32
N GLU A 12 2.28 -1.76 -43.13
CA GLU A 12 1.26 -0.83 -42.65
C GLU A 12 0.27 -1.65 -41.81
N VAL A 13 0.41 -1.57 -40.49
CA VAL A 13 -0.45 -2.31 -39.55
C VAL A 13 -1.77 -1.55 -39.44
N THR A 14 -2.76 -1.94 -40.23
CA THR A 14 -4.13 -1.45 -40.07
C THR A 14 -4.75 -2.13 -38.84
N LEU A 15 -4.83 -1.41 -37.72
CA LEU A 15 -5.51 -1.89 -36.52
C LEU A 15 -7.00 -1.54 -36.63
N ASP A 16 -7.86 -2.55 -36.67
CA ASP A 16 -9.30 -2.35 -36.59
C ASP A 16 -9.69 -1.78 -35.21
N THR A 17 -10.73 -0.94 -35.15
CA THR A 17 -11.21 -0.30 -33.92
C THR A 17 -11.44 -1.30 -32.78
N ARG A 18 -11.96 -2.49 -33.10
CA ARG A 18 -12.17 -3.57 -32.14
C ARG A 18 -10.87 -4.08 -31.51
N THR A 19 -9.77 -4.12 -32.27
CA THR A 19 -8.46 -4.52 -31.76
C THR A 19 -7.90 -3.45 -30.82
N ILE A 20 -8.10 -2.17 -31.14
CA ILE A 20 -7.72 -1.04 -30.28
C ILE A 20 -8.52 -1.06 -28.97
N GLU A 21 -9.83 -1.34 -29.03
CA GLU A 21 -10.70 -1.47 -27.86
C GLU A 21 -10.24 -2.61 -26.94
N VAL A 22 -9.89 -3.77 -27.50
CA VAL A 22 -9.36 -4.91 -26.73
C VAL A 22 -8.03 -4.56 -26.06
N ILE A 23 -7.13 -3.87 -26.76
CA ILE A 23 -5.86 -3.42 -26.16
C ILE A 23 -6.12 -2.44 -25.01
N ALA A 24 -7.02 -1.47 -25.20
CA ALA A 24 -7.38 -0.49 -24.17
C ALA A 24 -8.06 -1.15 -22.95
N GLU A 25 -8.93 -2.14 -23.17
CA GLU A 25 -9.54 -2.91 -22.07
C GLU A 25 -8.52 -3.74 -21.29
N ILE A 26 -7.55 -4.35 -21.99
CA ILE A 26 -6.46 -5.08 -21.37
C ILE A 26 -5.56 -4.14 -20.58
N GLU A 27 -5.18 -2.98 -21.14
CA GLU A 27 -4.38 -1.96 -20.44
C GLU A 27 -5.11 -1.40 -19.21
N ALA A 28 -6.42 -1.14 -19.31
CA ALA A 28 -7.22 -0.68 -18.18
C ALA A 28 -7.31 -1.73 -17.06
N GLN A 29 -7.43 -3.01 -17.39
CA GLN A 29 -7.41 -4.11 -16.41
C GLN A 29 -6.03 -4.29 -15.77
N VAL A 30 -4.95 -4.19 -16.56
CA VAL A 30 -3.56 -4.27 -16.06
C VAL A 30 -3.20 -3.10 -15.13
N VAL A 31 -3.70 -1.89 -15.41
CA VAL A 31 -3.50 -0.69 -14.58
C VAL A 31 -4.32 -0.76 -13.29
N ALA A 32 -5.52 -1.35 -13.31
CA ALA A 32 -6.35 -1.49 -12.11
C ALA A 32 -5.73 -2.44 -11.07
N ASP A 33 -5.10 -3.53 -11.53
CA ASP A 33 -4.43 -4.51 -10.65
C ASP A 33 -3.09 -4.01 -10.06
N THR A 34 -2.57 -2.87 -10.53
CA THR A 34 -1.31 -2.28 -10.04
C THR A 34 -1.49 -1.17 -9.01
N ALA A 35 -2.73 -0.83 -8.61
CA ALA A 35 -2.92 0.08 -7.49
C ALA A 35 -2.37 -0.60 -6.21
N PRO A 36 -1.32 -0.05 -5.56
CA PRO A 36 -0.81 -0.66 -4.34
C PRO A 36 -1.96 -0.71 -3.33
N ALA A 37 -2.20 -1.87 -2.68
CA ALA A 37 -3.37 -2.17 -1.81
C ALA A 37 -3.57 -1.23 -0.58
N ARG A 38 -3.84 -1.64 0.66
CA ARG A 38 -3.44 -0.84 1.86
C ARG A 38 -2.49 -1.71 2.66
N VAL A 39 -1.40 -1.18 3.22
CA VAL A 39 -0.56 -2.00 4.10
C VAL A 39 -1.48 -2.38 5.23
N ARG A 40 -1.72 -3.68 5.38
CA ARG A 40 -2.61 -4.16 6.44
C ARG A 40 -1.85 -4.05 7.74
N ILE A 41 -2.45 -3.35 8.70
CA ILE A 41 -2.01 -3.39 10.09
C ILE A 41 -2.57 -4.66 10.72
N SER A 42 -1.72 -5.43 11.38
CA SER A 42 -2.11 -6.55 12.23
C SER A 42 -1.69 -6.26 13.66
N TRP A 43 -2.36 -6.89 14.63
CA TRP A 43 -2.20 -6.59 16.03
C TRP A 43 -1.88 -7.86 16.81
N ALA A 44 -0.80 -7.82 17.57
CA ALA A 44 -0.52 -8.81 18.61
C ALA A 44 -0.88 -8.23 19.98
N GLN A 45 -1.22 -9.09 20.93
CA GLN A 45 -1.41 -8.71 22.33
C GLN A 45 -0.43 -9.51 23.19
N PRO A 46 0.82 -9.04 23.35
CA PRO A 46 1.83 -9.74 24.13
C PRO A 46 1.52 -9.77 25.63
N ASP A 47 0.76 -8.80 26.15
CA ASP A 47 0.33 -8.76 27.55
C ASP A 47 -1.09 -8.17 27.67
N THR A 48 -1.72 -8.38 28.83
CA THR A 48 -3.00 -7.79 29.18
C THR A 48 -2.90 -6.28 29.17
N GLY A 49 -3.65 -5.63 28.28
CA GLY A 49 -3.62 -4.18 28.14
C GLY A 49 -2.55 -3.64 27.20
N LEU A 50 -1.69 -4.48 26.63
CA LEU A 50 -0.66 -4.04 25.68
C LEU A 50 -0.90 -4.67 24.30
N TRP A 51 -1.07 -3.84 23.29
CA TRP A 51 -1.15 -4.25 21.89
C TRP A 51 0.04 -3.71 21.11
N VAL A 52 0.60 -4.54 20.24
CA VAL A 52 1.71 -4.19 19.35
C VAL A 52 1.23 -4.25 17.91
N ALA A 53 1.44 -3.17 17.17
CA ALA A 53 1.14 -3.11 15.75
C ALA A 53 2.25 -3.78 14.93
N ASN A 54 1.86 -4.58 13.95
CA ASN A 54 2.71 -4.96 12.83
C ASN A 54 2.15 -4.29 11.56
N TYR A 55 2.98 -3.48 10.90
CA TYR A 55 2.63 -2.74 9.70
C TYR A 55 3.47 -3.24 8.54
N GLY A 56 2.92 -4.18 7.76
CA GLY A 56 3.62 -4.74 6.59
C GLY A 56 4.91 -5.48 6.94
N GLY A 57 4.96 -6.17 8.08
CA GLY A 57 6.16 -6.85 8.58
C GLY A 57 7.02 -6.00 9.50
N TYR A 58 6.83 -4.68 9.54
CA TYR A 58 7.55 -3.77 10.43
C TYR A 58 6.84 -3.61 11.77
N TYR A 59 7.62 -3.32 12.81
CA TYR A 59 7.08 -2.85 14.08
C TYR A 59 6.36 -1.52 13.85
N GLY A 60 5.07 -1.44 14.22
CA GLY A 60 4.23 -0.27 14.00
C GLY A 60 4.01 0.59 15.25
N GLY A 61 4.58 0.21 16.40
CA GLY A 61 4.31 0.89 17.67
C GLY A 61 3.36 0.11 18.58
N THR A 62 2.90 0.77 19.63
CA THR A 62 2.14 0.16 20.72
C THR A 62 0.88 0.94 21.04
N VAL A 63 -0.11 0.22 21.57
CA VAL A 63 -1.22 0.78 22.34
C VAL A 63 -1.18 0.14 23.72
N ASP A 64 -1.01 0.94 24.76
CA ASP A 64 -0.92 0.49 26.14
C ASP A 64 -2.10 1.03 26.96
N ARG A 65 -2.79 0.15 27.69
CA ARG A 65 -3.94 0.52 28.51
C ARG A 65 -3.47 0.83 29.92
N GLN A 66 -3.68 2.07 30.34
CA GLN A 66 -3.45 2.51 31.71
C GLN A 66 -4.76 3.04 32.29
N GLY A 67 -5.33 2.29 33.24
CA GLY A 67 -6.65 2.56 33.80
C GLY A 67 -7.76 2.51 32.74
N THR A 68 -8.38 3.67 32.48
CA THR A 68 -9.48 3.84 31.52
C THR A 68 -9.04 4.46 30.20
N HIS A 69 -7.73 4.67 29.98
CA HIS A 69 -7.18 5.29 28.78
C HIS A 69 -6.23 4.33 28.06
N PHE A 70 -6.08 4.54 26.76
CA PHE A 70 -5.19 3.83 25.85
C PHE A 70 -4.17 4.81 25.30
N PHE A 71 -2.91 4.64 25.68
CA PHE A 71 -1.78 5.46 25.28
C PHE A 71 -1.14 4.87 24.03
N VAL A 72 -0.87 5.71 23.05
CA VAL A 72 -0.37 5.29 21.76
C VAL A 72 1.05 5.83 21.55
N ALA A 73 1.97 4.94 21.21
CA ALA A 73 3.31 5.30 20.77
C ALA A 73 3.57 4.72 19.38
N ASP A 74 4.21 5.49 18.50
CA ASP A 74 4.49 5.03 17.14
C ASP A 74 5.73 4.12 17.04
N THR A 75 6.14 3.80 15.80
CA THR A 75 7.30 2.95 15.54
C THR A 75 8.61 3.49 16.13
N PHE A 76 8.71 4.78 16.41
CA PHE A 76 9.88 5.43 17.01
C PHE A 76 9.72 5.63 18.52
N GLY A 77 8.60 5.17 19.10
CA GLY A 77 8.25 5.41 20.48
C GLY A 77 7.74 6.83 20.73
N GLU A 78 7.44 7.61 19.69
CA GLU A 78 6.91 8.96 19.85
C GLU A 78 5.44 8.88 20.28
N TYR A 79 5.06 9.74 21.24
CA TYR A 79 3.70 9.81 21.74
C TYR A 79 2.74 10.34 20.68
N VAL A 80 1.72 9.54 20.34
CA VAL A 80 0.69 9.92 19.37
C VAL A 80 -0.54 10.50 20.05
N GLY A 81 -0.86 10.04 21.25
CA GLY A 81 -2.01 10.50 22.03
C GLY A 81 -2.54 9.45 23.00
N ASP A 82 -3.54 9.85 23.78
CA ASP A 82 -4.31 8.99 24.67
C ASP A 82 -5.80 9.04 24.31
N PHE A 83 -6.43 7.88 24.31
CA PHE A 83 -7.80 7.72 23.85
C PHE A 83 -8.61 6.90 24.84
N ARG A 84 -9.93 7.08 24.83
CA ARG A 84 -10.84 6.33 25.73
C ARG A 84 -11.26 4.98 25.15
N SER A 85 -11.04 4.77 23.86
CA SER A 85 -11.38 3.54 23.16
C SER A 85 -10.12 2.90 22.55
N LEU A 86 -10.05 1.57 22.65
CA LEU A 86 -9.00 0.81 21.99
C LEU A 86 -9.06 0.97 20.47
N ASP A 87 -10.28 0.98 19.90
CA ASP A 87 -10.47 1.09 18.45
C ASP A 87 -10.02 2.45 17.93
N GLU A 88 -10.31 3.52 18.69
CA GLU A 88 -9.84 4.86 18.39
C GLU A 88 -8.31 4.92 18.45
N ALA A 89 -7.70 4.42 19.53
CA ALA A 89 -6.25 4.36 19.69
C ALA A 89 -5.57 3.62 18.52
N LYS A 90 -6.08 2.44 18.15
CA LYS A 90 -5.59 1.65 17.02
C LYS A 90 -5.75 2.38 15.68
N GLY A 91 -6.88 3.04 15.47
CA GLY A 91 -7.15 3.83 14.27
C GLY A 91 -6.16 4.99 14.12
N ARG A 92 -5.90 5.72 15.20
CA ARG A 92 -4.96 6.86 15.21
C ARG A 92 -3.52 6.42 14.98
N LEU A 93 -3.12 5.27 15.53
CA LEU A 93 -1.82 4.70 15.19
C LEU A 93 -1.72 4.33 13.71
N ALA A 94 -2.75 3.70 13.15
CA ALA A 94 -2.76 3.34 11.73
C ALA A 94 -2.66 4.56 10.81
N GLU A 95 -3.38 5.65 11.12
CA GLU A 95 -3.27 6.93 10.41
C GLU A 95 -1.84 7.49 10.50
N ARG A 96 -1.26 7.53 11.70
CA ARG A 96 0.10 8.02 11.95
C ARG A 96 1.14 7.25 11.14
N LEU A 97 1.06 5.92 11.13
CA LEU A 97 1.99 5.07 10.38
C LEU A 97 1.91 5.29 8.87
N HIS A 98 0.74 5.62 8.34
CA HIS A 98 0.59 5.92 6.92
C HIS A 98 1.35 7.19 6.50
N VAL A 99 1.50 8.14 7.42
CA VAL A 99 2.26 9.37 7.22
C VAL A 99 3.76 9.14 7.42
N LEU A 100 4.13 8.37 8.45
CA LEU A 100 5.54 8.15 8.80
C LEU A 100 6.27 7.16 7.89
N LEU A 101 5.54 6.16 7.38
CA LEU A 101 6.10 5.05 6.63
C LEU A 101 5.42 4.95 5.24
N PRO A 102 5.53 5.98 4.38
CA PRO A 102 4.90 6.00 3.07
C PRO A 102 5.47 4.90 2.15
N ASP A 103 6.74 4.56 2.34
CA ASP A 103 7.51 3.64 1.49
C ASP A 103 7.48 2.19 1.98
N VAL A 104 6.71 1.85 3.02
CA VAL A 104 6.50 0.44 3.38
C VAL A 104 5.65 -0.20 2.27
N ILE A 105 6.36 -0.79 1.31
CA ILE A 105 5.86 -1.34 0.07
C ILE A 105 4.85 -2.45 0.36
N ARG A 106 3.69 -2.35 -0.30
CA ARG A 106 2.77 -3.48 -0.47
C ARG A 106 3.27 -4.28 -1.65
N GLN A 107 3.71 -5.52 -1.44
CA GLN A 107 3.67 -6.43 -2.57
C GLN A 107 2.19 -6.64 -2.90
N ALA A 108 1.78 -6.21 -4.10
CA ALA A 108 0.58 -6.76 -4.70
C ALA A 108 0.83 -8.26 -4.86
N VAL A 109 -0.08 -9.08 -4.33
CA VAL A 109 -0.06 -10.53 -4.50
C VAL A 109 -0.89 -10.86 -5.72
#